data_AF-A0AAU2MK75-F1
#
_entry.id   AF-A0AAU2MK75-F1
#
_cell.length_a   1.000
_cell.length_b   1.000
_cell.length_c   1.000
_cell.angle_alpha   90.00
_cell.angle_beta   90.00
_cell.angle_gamma   90.00
#
_symmetry.space_group_name_H-M   'P 1'
#
loop_
_entity.id
_entity.type
_entity.pdbx_description
1 polymer ?
#
loop_
_entity_poly.entity_id
_entity_poly.type
_entity_poly.pdbx_seq_one_letter_code
_entity_poly.pdbx_strand_id
1 'polypeptide(L)' 'MGHLADAETATTQALTLLEPGLRRSHAYYSVQLAELQLAQGNTTDARTTAAAIDTTHVGSRAITGRLATVHRTLAAA' A
#
# COMPACT_ATOMS: atom_id res chain seq x y z
N MET A 1 -13.97 13.75 1.86
CA MET A 1 -12.68 13.31 2.42
C MET A 1 -12.79 12.16 3.42
N GLY A 2 -13.93 11.93 4.10
CA GLY A 2 -14.08 10.82 5.06
C GLY A 2 -13.90 9.40 4.46
N HIS A 3 -14.34 9.18 3.22
CA HIS A 3 -14.25 7.85 2.58
C HIS A 3 -12.82 7.31 2.41
N LEU A 4 -11.81 8.18 2.33
CA LEU A 4 -10.40 7.75 2.24
C LEU A 4 -9.89 7.25 3.59
N ALA A 5 -10.25 7.93 4.67
CA ALA A 5 -9.91 7.52 6.03
C ALA A 5 -10.62 6.21 6.42
N ASP A 6 -11.89 6.06 6.03
CA ASP A 6 -12.63 4.80 6.22
C ASP A 6 -11.98 3.65 5.43
N ALA A 7 -11.58 3.91 4.18
CA ALA A 7 -10.89 2.93 3.35
C ALA A 7 -9.50 2.56 3.91
N GLU A 8 -8.75 3.52 4.44
CA GLU A 8 -7.46 3.27 5.12
C GLU A 8 -7.65 2.41 6.37
N THR A 9 -8.68 2.71 7.17
CA THR A 9 -9.02 1.92 8.36
C THR A 9 -9.37 0.49 8.00
N ALA A 10 -10.25 0.30 7.01
CA ALA A 10 -10.64 -1.03 6.54
C ALA A 10 -9.45 -1.80 5.95
N THR A 11 -8.56 -1.13 5.21
CA THR A 11 -7.36 -1.74 4.63
C THR A 11 -6.37 -2.16 5.72
N THR A 12 -6.19 -1.34 6.75
CA THR A 12 -5.34 -1.65 7.90
C THR A 12 -5.88 -2.85 8.66
N GLN A 13 -7.20 -2.89 8.91
CA GLN A 13 -7.85 -4.05 9.54
C GLN A 13 -7.66 -5.31 8.70
N ALA A 14 -7.86 -5.25 7.38
CA ALA A 14 -7.63 -6.38 6.49
C ALA A 14 -6.19 -6.91 6.63
N LEU A 15 -5.18 -6.03 6.64
CA LEU A 15 -3.78 -6.42 6.82
C LEU A 15 -3.53 -7.15 8.14
N THR A 16 -4.19 -6.74 9.24
CA THR A 16 -4.06 -7.44 10.55
C THR A 16 -4.73 -8.81 10.59
N LEU A 17 -5.71 -9.06 9.72
CA LEU A 17 -6.47 -10.31 9.67
C LEU A 17 -5.92 -11.31 8.66
N LEU A 18 -5.02 -10.89 7.75
CA LEU A 18 -4.43 -11.76 6.76
C LEU A 18 -3.46 -12.75 7.40
N GLU A 19 -3.61 -14.02 7.04
CA GLU A 19 -2.64 -15.04 7.43
C GLU A 19 -1.25 -14.75 6.81
N PRO A 20 -0.15 -15.04 7.52
CA PRO A 20 1.21 -14.82 7.02
C PRO A 20 1.54 -15.53 5.70
N GLY A 21 0.81 -16.59 5.36
CA GLY A 21 0.94 -17.32 4.08
C GLY A 21 0.41 -16.54 2.88
N LEU A 22 -0.46 -15.55 3.07
CA LEU A 22 -1.14 -14.80 2.00
C LEU A 22 -0.30 -13.63 1.48
N ARG A 23 0.98 -13.88 1.17
CA ARG A 23 1.96 -12.85 0.78
C ARG A 23 1.49 -11.95 -0.36
N ARG A 24 0.80 -12.51 -1.37
CA ARG A 24 0.27 -11.74 -2.51
C ARG A 24 -0.85 -10.79 -2.07
N SER A 25 -1.76 -11.24 -1.22
CA SER A 25 -2.82 -10.40 -0.67
C SER A 25 -2.24 -9.33 0.24
N HIS A 26 -1.27 -9.69 1.09
CA HIS A 26 -0.57 -8.74 1.94
C HIS A 26 0.08 -7.63 1.11
N ALA A 27 0.85 -7.99 0.07
CA ALA A 27 1.44 -7.00 -0.83
C ALA A 27 0.39 -6.14 -1.54
N TYR A 28 -0.72 -6.73 -1.99
CA TYR A 28 -1.81 -5.99 -2.63
C TYR A 28 -2.40 -4.93 -1.68
N TYR A 29 -2.76 -5.32 -0.45
CA TYR A 29 -3.37 -4.41 0.51
C TYR A 29 -2.37 -3.39 1.06
N SER A 30 -1.09 -3.73 1.22
CA SER A 30 -0.06 -2.76 1.60
C SER A 30 0.15 -1.69 0.51
N VAL A 31 0.13 -2.08 -0.78
CA VAL A 31 0.18 -1.10 -1.87
C VAL A 31 -1.07 -0.22 -1.87
N GLN A 32 -2.25 -0.81 -1.66
CA GLN A 32 -3.50 -0.04 -1.54
C GLN A 32 -3.46 0.95 -0.37
N LEU A 33 -2.90 0.56 0.78
CA LEU A 33 -2.73 1.46 1.92
C LEU A 33 -1.84 2.66 1.58
N ALA A 34 -0.69 2.43 0.94
CA ALA A 34 0.20 3.51 0.54
C ALA A 34 -0.44 4.47 -0.47
N GLU A 35 -1.26 3.95 -1.39
CA GLU A 35 -2.04 4.78 -2.34
C GLU A 35 -3.09 5.64 -1.62
N LEU A 36 -3.76 5.11 -0.61
CA LEU A 36 -4.75 5.85 0.19
C LEU A 36 -4.10 6.96 1.02
N GLN A 37 -2.95 6.69 1.61
CA GLN A 37 -2.17 7.67 2.36
C GLN A 37 -1.69 8.81 1.44
N LEU A 38 -1.21 8.47 0.24
CA LEU A 38 -0.87 9.46 -0.80
C LEU A 38 -2.07 10.31 -1.21
N ALA A 39 -3.22 9.69 -1.45
CA ALA A 39 -4.43 10.40 -1.86
C ALA A 39 -4.94 11.38 -0.80
N GLN A 40 -4.61 11.15 0.47
CA GLN A 40 -4.91 12.03 1.60
C GLN A 40 -3.82 13.10 1.84
N GLY A 41 -2.73 13.09 1.06
CA GLY A 41 -1.59 13.99 1.24
C GLY A 41 -0.63 13.56 2.36
N ASN A 42 -0.82 12.38 2.95
CA ASN A 42 0.04 11.84 4.00
C ASN A 42 1.27 11.14 3.39
N THR A 43 2.23 11.94 2.90
CA THR A 43 3.42 11.45 2.21
C THR A 43 4.40 10.72 3.14
N THR A 44 4.42 11.07 4.43
CA THR A 44 5.28 10.42 5.42
C THR A 44 4.86 8.97 5.64
N ASP A 45 3.58 8.74 5.91
CA ASP A 45 3.09 7.39 6.14
C ASP A 45 3.12 6.57 4.86
N ALA A 46 2.75 7.16 3.72
CA ALA A 46 2.85 6.50 2.43
C ALA A 46 4.28 6.03 2.11
N ARG A 47 5.30 6.84 2.43
CA ARG A 47 6.71 6.46 2.23
C ARG A 47 7.12 5.30 3.13
N THR A 48 6.70 5.33 4.39
CA THR A 48 6.98 4.27 5.37
C THR A 48 6.30 2.97 4.94
N THR A 49 5.03 3.02 4.58
CA THR A 49 4.25 1.88 4.10
C THR A 49 4.88 1.30 2.84
N ALA A 50 5.17 2.12 1.82
CA ALA A 50 5.74 1.66 0.56
C ALA A 50 7.12 1.00 0.73
N ALA A 51 7.97 1.53 1.62
CA ALA A 51 9.30 0.98 1.89
C ALA A 51 9.25 -0.41 2.55
N ALA A 52 8.18 -0.75 3.27
CA ALA A 52 8.02 -2.03 3.94
C ALA A 52 7.51 -3.17 3.03
N ILE A 53 7.15 -2.87 1.77
CA ILE A 53 6.52 -3.84 0.86
C ILE A 53 7.59 -4.68 0.15
N ASP A 54 7.70 -5.94 0.53
CA ASP A 54 8.48 -6.93 -0.23
C ASP A 54 7.65 -7.49 -1.40
N THR A 55 8.02 -7.13 -2.63
CA THR A 55 7.38 -7.66 -3.85
C THR A 55 8.17 -8.79 -4.53
N THR A 56 9.32 -9.18 -3.99
CA THR A 56 10.29 -10.12 -4.62
C THR A 56 9.65 -11.47 -4.94
N HIS A 57 8.73 -11.93 -4.09
CA HIS A 57 8.06 -13.23 -4.22
C HIS A 57 6.59 -13.15 -4.64
N VAL A 58 6.09 -11.96 -4.99
CA VAL A 58 4.66 -11.75 -5.31
C VAL A 58 4.33 -12.16 -6.74
N GLY A 59 5.30 -12.10 -7.67
CA GLY A 59 5.16 -12.54 -9.06
C GLY A 59 4.08 -11.78 -9.87
N SER A 60 3.57 -10.66 -9.36
CA SER A 60 2.46 -9.92 -9.96
C SER A 60 2.92 -8.57 -10.50
N ARG A 61 3.02 -8.46 -11.83
CA ARG A 61 3.39 -7.22 -12.54
C ARG A 61 2.50 -6.04 -12.18
N ALA A 62 1.21 -6.28 -11.94
CA ALA A 62 0.26 -5.24 -11.56
C ALA A 62 0.59 -4.64 -10.18
N ILE A 63 0.93 -5.47 -9.20
CA ILE A 63 1.28 -5.00 -7.84
C ILE A 63 2.59 -4.23 -7.89
N THR A 64 3.62 -4.77 -8.57
CA THR A 64 4.90 -4.07 -8.75
C THR A 64 4.74 -2.74 -9.49
N GLY A 65 3.90 -2.68 -10.51
CA GLY A 65 3.64 -1.46 -11.27
C GLY A 65 2.93 -0.37 -10.45
N ARG A 66 1.98 -0.75 -9.60
CA ARG A 66 1.34 0.17 -8.65
C ARG A 66 2.33 0.69 -7.62
N LEU A 67 3.14 -0.18 -7.02
CA LEU A 67 4.18 0.22 -6.07
C LEU A 67 5.21 1.19 -6.70
N ALA A 68 5.66 0.90 -7.93
CA ALA A 68 6.56 1.80 -8.65
C ALA A 68 5.93 3.18 -8.91
N THR A 69 4.61 3.22 -9.14
CA THR A 69 3.87 4.49 -9.30
C THR A 69 3.82 5.28 -7.99
N VAL A 70 3.53 4.61 -6.86
CA VAL A 70 3.59 5.21 -5.51
C VAL A 70 4.96 5.83 -5.25
N HIS A 71 6.05 5.08 -5.49
CA HIS A 71 7.42 5.60 -5.31
C HIS A 71 7.71 6.80 -6.20
N ARG A 72 7.28 6.78 -7.47
CA ARG A 72 7.48 7.91 -8.39
C ARG A 72 6.75 9.16 -7.91
N THR A 73 5.50 9.02 -7.45
CA THR A 73 4.73 10.14 -6.90
C THR A 73 5.39 10.70 -5.65
N LEU A 74 5.86 9.83 -4.73
CA LEU A 74 6.57 10.24 -3.52
C LEU A 74 7.92 10.91 -3.77
N ALA A 75 8.58 10.60 -4.88
CA ALA A 75 9.83 11.24 -5.27
C ALA A 75 9.61 12.62 -5.92
N ALA A 76 8.39 12.90 -6.40
CA ALA A 76 8.02 14.17 -7.03
C ALA A 76 7.31 15.14 -6.06
N ALA A 77 6.97 14.70 -4.85
CA ALA A 77 6.31 15.46 -3.79
C ALA A 77 7.30 15.97 -2.74
#